data_AF-A0A953WTM5-F1
#
_entry.id   AF-A0A953WTM5-F1
#
_cell.length_a   1.000
_cell.length_b   1.000
_cell.length_c   1.000
_cell.angle_alpha   90.00
_cell.angle_beta   90.00
_cell.angle_gamma   90.00
#
_symmetry.space_group_name_H-M   'P 1'
#
loop_
_entity.id
_entity.type
_entity.pdbx_description
1 polymer ?
#
loop_
_entity_poly.entity_id
_entity_poly.type
_entity_poly.pdbx_seq_one_letter_code
_entity_poly.pdbx_strand_id
1 'polypeptide(L)'
;MWSRARSILVVLVLAACQSAPSPPVVYRPVAPAPQPVPPKPQLPRWESPSDFADLPDWPDVPLGAAVEAFGRSCGKFATRNVDEPVSKAAPWAGKVADWAGPCGAISAARNEDEARALFEQTFLPIEVVSPDGESRFTGYFEPTYEARYTPTPPFTEPVPALPADLIPNGEHPLQQLRGGRTRPYPERADITNAGVRAIAYAHPADVFFLQIQGSGRLVFPDGSTMRAVYAANNGHAFKSTANWLIQTGRISRGEATMQGIRAWMDRAGPAETRRAMNQNPRFVFFKAMPEGDPALGPDGAQGVPLTALGSMAVDTSLHPLGVPMFIQTSSPGLGGDWKGLLIAQDTGGAIKGAVRGDIFFGTGPEAGKRAGVTNSPGRLWIFLPRPVAERMRAEGYASLPFAPAAP
;
A
#
# COMPACT_ATOMS: atom_id res chain seq x y z
N MET A 1 46.97 -43.11 85.63
CA MET A 1 45.50 -42.98 85.69
C MET A 1 45.02 -42.22 84.46
N TRP A 2 44.13 -42.89 83.71
CA TRP A 2 43.14 -42.42 82.71
C TRP A 2 43.63 -41.49 81.58
N SER A 3 43.78 -42.01 80.35
CA SER A 3 42.72 -42.26 79.35
C SER A 3 42.04 -40.98 78.86
N ARG A 4 42.24 -40.66 77.56
CA ARG A 4 41.27 -40.06 76.61
C ARG A 4 41.97 -39.95 75.26
N ALA A 5 41.73 -40.89 74.35
CA ALA A 5 40.60 -40.92 73.41
C ALA A 5 40.86 -40.03 72.19
N ARG A 6 41.17 -40.70 71.07
CA ARG A 6 41.20 -40.17 69.72
C ARG A 6 39.79 -39.70 69.34
N SER A 7 39.67 -38.48 68.85
CA SER A 7 38.52 -38.05 68.04
C SER A 7 39.05 -37.58 66.69
N ILE A 8 38.69 -38.36 65.68
CA ILE A 8 38.94 -38.12 64.27
C ILE A 8 38.03 -36.97 63.84
N LEU A 9 38.61 -35.87 63.35
CA LEU A 9 37.85 -34.85 62.62
C LEU A 9 38.11 -35.10 61.12
N VAL A 10 37.12 -35.69 60.46
CA VAL A 10 37.08 -35.81 58.99
C VAL A 10 36.81 -34.43 58.42
N VAL A 11 37.82 -33.83 57.77
CA VAL A 11 37.62 -32.64 56.94
C VAL A 11 37.14 -33.11 55.56
N LEU A 12 35.84 -33.01 55.33
CA LEU A 12 35.21 -33.15 54.02
C LEU A 12 35.57 -31.92 53.17
N VAL A 13 36.49 -32.09 52.23
CA VAL A 13 36.73 -31.11 51.15
C VAL A 13 35.63 -31.29 50.12
N LEU A 14 34.56 -30.50 50.24
CA LEU A 14 33.60 -30.31 49.16
C LEU A 14 34.27 -29.48 48.06
N ALA A 15 34.70 -30.15 46.99
CA ALA A 15 35.04 -29.52 45.73
C ALA A 15 33.78 -28.91 45.10
N ALA A 16 33.46 -27.67 45.47
CA ALA A 16 32.50 -26.87 44.74
C ALA A 16 33.17 -26.38 43.45
N CYS A 17 32.88 -27.06 42.34
CA CYS A 17 33.07 -26.52 41.01
C CYS A 17 32.23 -25.23 40.88
N GLN A 18 32.83 -24.08 41.15
CA GLN A 18 32.29 -22.81 40.71
C GLN A 18 32.47 -22.75 39.20
N SER A 19 31.39 -23.04 38.47
CA SER A 19 31.25 -22.69 37.07
C SER A 19 31.41 -21.18 36.95
N ALA A 20 32.51 -20.73 36.35
CA ALA A 20 32.68 -19.34 35.99
C ALA A 20 31.47 -18.90 35.13
N PRO A 21 30.89 -17.72 35.37
CA PRO A 21 29.87 -17.19 34.47
C PRO A 21 30.46 -17.08 33.07
N SER A 22 29.75 -17.62 32.08
CA SER A 22 30.14 -17.49 30.68
C SER A 22 30.40 -16.02 30.36
N PRO A 23 31.49 -15.68 29.64
CA PRO A 23 31.71 -14.31 29.19
C PRO A 23 30.48 -13.83 28.42
N PRO A 24 30.08 -12.54 28.56
CA PRO A 24 28.97 -12.01 27.80
C PRO A 24 29.24 -12.24 26.32
N VAL A 25 28.32 -12.92 25.65
CA VAL A 25 28.37 -13.14 24.21
C VAL A 25 28.33 -11.76 23.57
N VAL A 26 29.48 -11.30 23.07
CA VAL A 26 29.54 -10.15 22.18
C VAL A 26 28.81 -10.57 20.91
N TYR A 27 27.52 -10.22 20.82
CA TYR A 27 26.78 -10.25 19.57
C TYR A 27 27.49 -9.27 18.62
N ARG A 28 28.43 -9.78 17.84
CA ARG A 28 28.80 -9.11 16.59
C ARG A 28 27.52 -9.07 15.77
N PRO A 29 27.04 -7.87 15.36
CA PRO A 29 25.97 -7.79 14.38
C PRO A 29 26.43 -8.61 13.18
N VAL A 30 25.76 -9.73 12.93
CA VAL A 30 25.85 -10.39 11.64
C VAL A 30 25.38 -9.31 10.66
N ALA A 31 26.28 -8.88 9.78
CA ALA A 31 25.89 -7.99 8.69
C ALA A 31 24.61 -8.59 8.08
N PRO A 32 23.53 -7.81 7.91
CA PRO A 32 22.30 -8.34 7.35
C PRO A 32 22.69 -9.09 6.08
N ALA A 33 22.30 -10.36 6.00
CA ALA A 33 22.47 -11.11 4.77
C ALA A 33 21.94 -10.21 3.64
N PRO A 34 22.67 -10.06 2.52
CA PRO A 34 22.16 -9.31 1.39
C PRO A 34 20.72 -9.79 1.17
N GLN A 35 19.77 -8.86 1.26
CA GLN A 35 18.38 -9.21 1.00
C GLN A 35 18.39 -9.94 -0.33
N PRO A 36 17.85 -11.17 -0.41
CA PRO A 36 17.82 -11.88 -1.68
C PRO A 36 17.18 -10.92 -2.66
N VAL A 37 17.91 -10.62 -3.74
CA VAL A 37 17.36 -9.87 -4.87
C VAL A 37 16.01 -10.52 -5.14
N PRO A 38 14.89 -9.76 -5.08
CA PRO A 38 13.59 -10.36 -5.29
C PRO A 38 13.66 -11.15 -6.59
N PRO A 39 13.29 -12.45 -6.58
CA PRO A 39 13.36 -13.26 -7.78
C PRO A 39 12.65 -12.49 -8.89
N LYS A 40 13.24 -12.48 -10.10
CA LYS A 40 12.64 -11.83 -11.26
C LYS A 40 11.16 -12.23 -11.31
N PRO A 41 10.21 -11.27 -11.43
CA PRO A 41 8.80 -11.60 -11.49
C PRO A 41 8.60 -12.70 -12.53
N GLN A 42 8.07 -13.84 -12.10
CA GLN A 42 7.72 -14.89 -13.05
C GLN A 42 6.56 -14.37 -13.89
N LEU A 43 6.70 -14.49 -15.21
CA LEU A 43 5.68 -13.99 -16.12
C LEU A 43 4.36 -14.73 -15.87
N PRO A 44 3.22 -14.03 -15.80
CA PRO A 44 1.92 -14.69 -15.71
C PRO A 44 1.78 -15.74 -16.81
N ARG A 45 1.15 -16.87 -16.46
CA ARG A 45 0.63 -17.78 -17.47
C ARG A 45 -0.74 -17.26 -17.85
N TRP A 46 -0.88 -16.86 -19.10
CA TRP A 46 -2.18 -16.54 -19.64
C TRP A 46 -2.76 -17.86 -20.12
N GLU A 47 -3.84 -18.29 -19.47
CA GLU A 47 -4.62 -19.35 -20.08
C GLU A 47 -5.31 -18.74 -21.29
N SER A 48 -5.33 -19.48 -22.40
CA SER A 48 -6.43 -19.28 -23.35
C SER A 48 -7.65 -19.87 -22.66
N PRO A 49 -8.57 -19.02 -22.19
CA PRO A 49 -9.90 -19.23 -22.73
C PRO A 49 -10.67 -17.92 -23.03
N SER A 50 -11.73 -18.12 -23.80
CA SER A 50 -13.08 -17.61 -23.54
C SER A 50 -13.60 -16.29 -24.10
N ASP A 51 -14.87 -16.37 -24.46
CA ASP A 51 -15.80 -15.27 -24.63
C ASP A 51 -16.29 -14.82 -23.24
N PHE A 52 -17.01 -13.70 -23.19
CA PHE A 52 -17.66 -13.23 -21.96
C PHE A 52 -18.59 -14.27 -21.31
N ALA A 53 -19.04 -15.28 -22.06
CA ALA A 53 -19.88 -16.37 -21.56
C ALA A 53 -19.21 -17.25 -20.50
N ASP A 54 -17.88 -17.30 -20.45
CA ASP A 54 -17.16 -18.10 -19.45
C ASP A 54 -16.78 -17.30 -18.19
N LEU A 55 -17.08 -15.99 -18.18
CA LEU A 55 -16.90 -15.17 -16.99
C LEU A 55 -18.00 -15.50 -15.95
N PRO A 56 -17.62 -15.85 -14.71
CA PRO A 56 -18.59 -16.16 -13.65
C PRO A 56 -19.59 -15.03 -13.43
N ASP A 57 -20.86 -15.31 -13.66
CA ASP A 57 -22.01 -14.41 -13.42
C ASP A 57 -21.87 -13.03 -14.09
N TRP A 58 -21.15 -12.92 -15.22
CA TRP A 58 -20.95 -11.64 -15.92
C TRP A 58 -22.23 -10.83 -16.21
N PRO A 59 -23.36 -11.43 -16.62
CA PRO A 59 -24.60 -10.70 -16.83
C PRO A 59 -25.08 -9.92 -15.59
N ASP A 60 -24.77 -10.40 -14.39
CA ASP A 60 -25.24 -9.85 -13.11
C ASP A 60 -24.24 -8.88 -12.46
N VAL A 61 -23.06 -8.70 -13.07
CA VAL A 61 -22.00 -7.85 -12.53
C VAL A 61 -22.36 -6.37 -12.75
N PRO A 62 -22.41 -5.55 -11.68
CA PRO A 62 -22.61 -4.10 -11.80
C PRO A 62 -21.39 -3.44 -12.45
N LEU A 63 -21.62 -2.53 -13.40
CA LEU A 63 -20.55 -1.94 -14.22
C LEU A 63 -20.34 -0.45 -13.96
N GLY A 64 -21.27 0.24 -13.28
CA GLY A 64 -21.22 1.69 -13.11
C GLY A 64 -19.88 2.22 -12.59
N ALA A 65 -19.38 1.67 -11.48
CA ALA A 65 -18.10 2.09 -10.90
C ALA A 65 -16.90 1.83 -11.83
N ALA A 66 -16.94 0.73 -12.59
CA ALA A 66 -15.89 0.35 -13.53
C ALA A 66 -15.88 1.26 -14.77
N VAL A 67 -17.05 1.58 -15.32
CA VAL A 67 -17.22 2.51 -16.45
C VAL A 67 -16.67 3.89 -16.08
N GLU A 68 -17.04 4.36 -14.90
CA GLU A 68 -16.54 5.61 -14.34
C GLU A 68 -15.01 5.62 -14.18
N ALA A 69 -14.46 4.60 -13.54
CA ALA A 69 -13.01 4.47 -13.37
C ALA A 69 -12.29 4.38 -14.73
N PHE A 70 -12.87 3.66 -15.70
CA PHE A 70 -12.29 3.48 -17.02
C PHE A 70 -12.27 4.79 -17.80
N GLY A 71 -13.35 5.58 -17.73
CA GLY A 71 -13.41 6.91 -18.33
C GLY A 71 -12.29 7.83 -17.83
N ARG A 72 -11.92 7.76 -16.54
CA ARG A 72 -10.78 8.50 -15.97
C ARG A 72 -9.44 8.02 -16.56
N SER A 73 -9.26 6.71 -16.70
CA SER A 73 -8.09 6.12 -17.39
C SER A 73 -8.01 6.55 -18.86
N CYS A 74 -9.14 6.61 -19.56
CA CYS A 74 -9.23 7.10 -20.93
C CYS A 74 -8.83 8.57 -21.06
N GLY A 75 -9.25 9.41 -20.11
CA GLY A 75 -8.77 10.80 -20.01
C GLY A 75 -7.24 10.86 -19.88
N LYS A 76 -6.63 9.97 -19.09
CA LYS A 76 -5.17 9.87 -18.98
C LYS A 76 -4.53 9.41 -20.29
N PHE A 77 -5.07 8.39 -20.94
CA PHE A 77 -4.58 7.88 -22.23
C PHE A 77 -4.63 8.95 -23.33
N ALA A 78 -5.67 9.79 -23.36
CA ALA A 78 -5.79 10.88 -24.34
C ALA A 78 -4.66 11.93 -24.24
N THR A 79 -3.98 12.04 -23.08
CA THR A 79 -2.83 12.94 -22.90
C THR A 79 -1.49 12.36 -23.34
N ARG A 80 -1.47 11.07 -23.70
CA ARG A 80 -0.27 10.29 -23.99
C ARG A 80 -0.03 10.19 -25.50
N ASN A 81 1.21 9.93 -25.91
CA ASN A 81 1.52 9.71 -27.32
C ASN A 81 0.87 8.40 -27.78
N VAL A 82 0.09 8.46 -28.86
CA VAL A 82 -0.66 7.31 -29.38
C VAL A 82 0.22 6.12 -29.77
N ASP A 83 1.47 6.35 -30.17
CA ASP A 83 2.41 5.30 -30.58
C ASP A 83 3.13 4.61 -29.42
N GLU A 84 3.06 5.18 -28.21
CA GLU A 84 3.77 4.64 -27.07
C GLU A 84 3.02 3.44 -26.46
N PRO A 85 3.75 2.46 -25.90
CA PRO A 85 3.11 1.35 -25.21
C PRO A 85 2.37 1.85 -23.96
N VAL A 86 1.25 1.21 -23.63
CA VAL A 86 0.50 1.54 -22.40
C VAL A 86 1.40 1.39 -21.17
N SER A 87 2.27 0.38 -21.15
CA SER A 87 3.34 0.25 -20.16
C SER A 87 4.64 -0.18 -20.84
N LYS A 88 5.75 0.44 -20.42
CA LYS A 88 7.10 -0.01 -20.81
C LYS A 88 7.50 -1.31 -20.11
N ALA A 89 7.04 -1.51 -18.87
CA ALA A 89 7.35 -2.71 -18.09
C ALA A 89 6.55 -3.93 -18.57
N ALA A 90 5.30 -3.70 -18.97
CA ALA A 90 4.36 -4.72 -19.40
C ALA A 90 3.72 -4.33 -20.75
N PRO A 91 4.46 -4.39 -21.87
CA PRO A 91 3.99 -3.92 -23.18
C PRO A 91 2.88 -4.77 -23.81
N TRP A 92 2.49 -5.89 -23.19
CA TRP A 92 1.42 -6.77 -23.70
C TRP A 92 0.06 -6.08 -23.87
N ALA A 93 -0.22 -4.99 -23.15
CA ALA A 93 -1.48 -4.23 -23.32
C ALA A 93 -1.55 -3.38 -24.60
N GLY A 94 -0.55 -3.48 -25.48
CA GLY A 94 -0.51 -2.74 -26.73
C GLY A 94 -0.11 -1.28 -26.57
N LYS A 95 -0.43 -0.47 -27.59
CA LYS A 95 -0.15 0.95 -27.66
C LYS A 95 -1.33 1.77 -27.15
N VAL A 96 -1.10 3.01 -26.76
CA VAL A 96 -2.17 3.96 -26.39
C VAL A 96 -3.24 4.08 -27.50
N ALA A 97 -2.85 4.05 -28.77
CA ALA A 97 -3.79 4.07 -29.90
C ALA A 97 -4.82 2.94 -29.89
N ASP A 98 -4.44 1.73 -29.44
CA ASP A 98 -5.34 0.57 -29.41
C ASP A 98 -6.53 0.78 -28.43
N TRP A 99 -6.38 1.72 -27.48
CA TRP A 99 -7.37 1.99 -26.43
C TRP A 99 -8.34 3.13 -26.78
N ALA A 100 -8.06 3.92 -27.82
CA ALA A 100 -8.90 5.06 -28.20
C ALA A 100 -10.32 4.63 -28.61
N GLY A 101 -10.46 3.55 -29.38
CA GLY A 101 -11.74 2.99 -29.80
C GLY A 101 -12.59 2.53 -28.61
N PRO A 102 -12.09 1.61 -27.76
CA PRO A 102 -12.78 1.20 -26.54
C PRO A 102 -13.12 2.37 -25.60
N CYS A 103 -12.22 3.35 -25.45
CA CYS A 103 -12.49 4.55 -24.68
C CYS A 103 -13.69 5.34 -25.21
N GLY A 104 -13.75 5.58 -26.52
CA GLY A 104 -14.88 6.26 -27.15
C GLY A 104 -16.18 5.46 -27.00
N ALA A 105 -16.12 4.15 -27.23
CA ALA A 105 -17.27 3.26 -27.12
C ALA A 105 -17.86 3.26 -25.70
N ILE A 106 -17.06 2.94 -24.68
CA ILE A 106 -17.54 2.87 -23.29
C ILE A 106 -18.01 4.23 -22.78
N SER A 107 -17.39 5.34 -23.20
CA SER A 107 -17.85 6.69 -22.81
C SER A 107 -19.25 7.05 -23.33
N ALA A 108 -19.74 6.35 -24.36
CA ALA A 108 -21.06 6.57 -24.94
C ALA A 108 -22.16 5.73 -24.25
N ALA A 109 -21.81 4.83 -23.33
CA ALA A 109 -22.78 4.01 -22.63
C ALA A 109 -23.71 4.87 -21.74
N ARG A 110 -25.02 4.66 -21.84
CA ARG A 110 -26.01 5.43 -21.07
C ARG A 110 -26.61 4.66 -19.89
N ASN A 111 -26.44 3.35 -19.87
CA ASN A 111 -26.94 2.44 -18.85
C ASN A 111 -26.05 1.18 -18.79
N GLU A 112 -26.31 0.31 -17.81
CA GLU A 112 -25.50 -0.90 -17.60
C GLU A 112 -25.55 -1.89 -18.75
N ASP A 113 -26.70 -2.09 -19.39
CA ASP A 113 -26.85 -3.03 -20.50
C ASP A 113 -26.07 -2.57 -21.73
N GLU A 114 -26.13 -1.27 -22.05
CA GLU A 114 -25.31 -0.67 -23.08
C GLU A 114 -23.81 -0.79 -22.75
N ALA A 115 -23.41 -0.48 -21.51
CA ALA A 115 -22.02 -0.60 -21.08
C ALA A 115 -21.51 -2.03 -21.23
N ARG A 116 -22.31 -3.02 -20.82
CA ARG A 116 -21.99 -4.45 -20.92
C ARG A 116 -21.81 -4.88 -22.36
N ALA A 117 -22.77 -4.54 -23.22
CA ALA A 117 -22.69 -4.83 -24.66
C ALA A 117 -21.46 -4.17 -25.30
N LEU A 118 -21.08 -2.96 -24.88
CA LEU A 118 -19.91 -2.27 -25.39
C LEU A 118 -18.60 -2.89 -24.88
N PHE A 119 -18.53 -3.35 -23.63
CA PHE A 119 -17.38 -4.14 -23.14
C PHE A 119 -17.23 -5.43 -23.96
N GLU A 120 -18.33 -6.14 -24.18
CA GLU A 120 -18.37 -7.35 -25.00
C GLU A 120 -17.93 -7.09 -26.44
N GLN A 121 -18.34 -5.98 -27.04
CA GLN A 121 -17.97 -5.63 -28.41
C GLN A 121 -16.51 -5.19 -28.56
N THR A 122 -15.90 -4.61 -27.52
CA THR A 122 -14.60 -3.94 -27.65
C THR A 122 -13.45 -4.70 -27.04
N PHE A 123 -13.70 -5.57 -26.07
CA PHE A 123 -12.67 -6.32 -25.36
C PHE A 123 -12.77 -7.83 -25.57
N LEU A 124 -11.68 -8.53 -25.22
CA LEU A 124 -11.67 -9.96 -24.94
C LEU A 124 -11.13 -10.17 -23.52
N PRO A 125 -11.81 -10.98 -22.69
CA PRO A 125 -11.27 -11.41 -21.41
C PRO A 125 -10.18 -12.45 -21.63
N ILE A 126 -9.13 -12.40 -20.81
CA ILE A 126 -8.06 -13.41 -20.77
C ILE A 126 -7.77 -13.71 -19.31
N GLU A 127 -7.86 -14.98 -18.91
CA GLU A 127 -7.57 -15.40 -17.55
C GLU A 127 -6.06 -15.32 -17.27
N VAL A 128 -5.73 -14.77 -16.10
CA VAL A 128 -4.37 -14.69 -15.59
C VAL A 128 -4.18 -15.78 -14.55
N VAL A 129 -3.20 -16.64 -14.78
CA VAL A 129 -2.81 -17.70 -13.85
C VAL A 129 -1.42 -17.41 -13.31
N SER A 130 -1.29 -17.47 -11.99
CA SER A 130 0.02 -17.31 -11.35
C SER A 130 0.86 -18.56 -11.58
N PRO A 131 2.14 -18.43 -12.02
CA PRO A 131 3.01 -19.58 -12.26
C PRO A 131 3.25 -20.48 -11.04
N ASP A 132 3.19 -19.89 -9.84
CA ASP A 132 3.34 -20.52 -8.54
C ASP A 132 2.00 -20.90 -7.88
N GLY A 133 0.87 -20.61 -8.56
CA GLY A 133 -0.48 -20.82 -8.04
C GLY A 133 -0.90 -19.80 -6.97
N GLU A 134 -0.08 -18.80 -6.65
CA GLU A 134 -0.45 -17.79 -5.66
C GLU A 134 -1.52 -16.84 -6.19
N SER A 135 -2.57 -16.63 -5.40
CA SER A 135 -3.59 -15.61 -5.68
C SER A 135 -4.01 -14.91 -4.40
N ARG A 136 -4.15 -13.58 -4.44
CA ARG A 136 -4.54 -12.82 -3.26
C ARG A 136 -5.13 -11.44 -3.57
N PHE A 137 -6.34 -11.24 -3.09
CA PHE A 137 -7.03 -9.96 -3.09
C PHE A 137 -7.16 -9.42 -1.67
N THR A 138 -6.72 -8.18 -1.48
CA THR A 138 -6.85 -7.43 -0.22
C THR A 138 -7.71 -6.18 -0.44
N GLY A 139 -8.01 -5.44 0.63
CA GLY A 139 -8.68 -4.15 0.52
C GLY A 139 -7.85 -2.99 1.11
N TYR A 140 -7.98 -1.83 0.50
CA TYR A 140 -7.48 -0.55 1.02
C TYR A 140 -8.52 0.56 0.87
N PHE A 141 -8.29 1.70 1.54
CA PHE A 141 -9.25 2.82 1.60
C PHE A 141 -8.52 4.14 1.86
N GLU A 142 -9.20 5.27 1.63
CA GLU A 142 -8.73 6.59 2.04
C GLU A 142 -9.23 6.87 3.47
N PRO A 143 -8.36 6.97 4.49
CA PRO A 143 -8.78 7.30 5.83
C PRO A 143 -9.22 8.76 5.94
N THR A 144 -10.18 9.03 6.83
CA THR A 144 -10.57 10.38 7.22
C THR A 144 -10.02 10.69 8.61
N TYR A 145 -9.50 11.91 8.78
CA TYR A 145 -8.95 12.39 10.05
C TYR A 145 -9.52 13.76 10.37
N GLU A 146 -9.92 13.96 11.62
CA GLU A 146 -10.28 15.29 12.10
C GLU A 146 -9.03 16.17 12.18
N ALA A 147 -9.16 17.41 11.68
CA ALA A 147 -8.06 18.34 11.59
C ALA A 147 -8.44 19.75 12.07
N ARG A 148 -7.42 20.56 12.35
CA ARG A 148 -7.51 21.96 12.79
C ARG A 148 -6.50 22.80 12.03
N TYR A 149 -6.84 24.06 11.78
CA TYR A 149 -5.91 25.02 11.16
C TYR A 149 -4.81 25.47 12.12
N THR A 150 -5.10 25.46 13.42
CA THR A 150 -4.17 25.81 14.50
C THR A 150 -4.13 24.67 15.53
N PRO A 151 -3.01 24.47 16.24
CA PRO A 151 -2.91 23.40 17.22
C PRO A 151 -3.86 23.66 18.39
N THR A 152 -4.78 22.72 18.64
CA THR A 152 -5.74 22.79 19.77
C THR A 152 -5.87 21.41 20.39
N PRO A 153 -5.64 21.21 21.70
CA PRO A 153 -5.78 19.89 22.32
C PRO A 153 -7.14 19.23 22.01
N PRO A 154 -7.16 17.94 21.62
CA PRO A 154 -6.02 17.02 21.48
C PRO A 154 -5.31 17.07 20.10
N PHE A 155 -5.79 17.86 19.13
CA PHE A 155 -5.26 18.05 17.78
C PHE A 155 -4.02 18.95 17.76
N THR A 156 -2.90 18.42 18.25
CA THR A 156 -1.65 19.16 18.44
C THR A 156 -0.52 18.70 17.53
N GLU A 157 -0.65 17.55 16.89
CA GLU A 157 0.39 17.01 16.02
C GLU A 157 0.29 17.66 14.62
N PRO A 158 1.36 18.28 14.11
CA PRO A 158 1.34 18.86 12.78
C PRO A 158 1.29 17.77 11.71
N VAL A 159 0.41 17.92 10.73
CA VAL A 159 0.50 17.21 9.46
C VAL A 159 1.64 17.87 8.67
N PRO A 160 2.79 17.20 8.48
CA PRO A 160 4.02 17.86 8.05
C PRO A 160 3.99 18.15 6.54
N ALA A 161 4.23 19.40 6.17
CA ALA A 161 4.38 19.80 4.78
C ALA A 161 5.75 19.39 4.23
N LEU A 162 5.86 19.24 2.91
CA LEU A 162 7.16 19.08 2.25
C LEU A 162 8.09 20.27 2.59
N PRO A 163 9.30 20.01 3.12
CA PRO A 163 10.26 21.04 3.48
C PRO A 163 11.14 21.42 2.27
N ALA A 164 11.54 22.69 2.20
CA ALA A 164 12.24 23.25 1.04
C ALA A 164 13.70 22.80 0.90
N ASP A 165 14.28 22.27 1.99
CA ASP A 165 15.65 21.77 2.05
C ASP A 165 15.74 20.26 1.76
N LEU A 166 14.63 19.58 1.46
CA LEU A 166 14.66 18.17 1.05
C LEU A 166 15.04 18.05 -0.43
N ILE A 167 16.14 17.35 -0.68
CA ILE A 167 16.61 17.00 -2.02
C ILE A 167 16.24 15.53 -2.30
N PRO A 168 15.38 15.25 -3.30
CA PRO A 168 15.08 13.89 -3.72
C PRO A 168 16.34 13.17 -4.21
N ASN A 169 16.57 11.95 -3.71
CA ASN A 169 17.74 11.14 -4.05
C ASN A 169 17.41 9.64 -3.91
N GLY A 170 16.42 9.18 -4.68
CA GLY A 170 15.89 7.82 -4.60
C GLY A 170 15.39 7.46 -3.20
N GLU A 171 15.80 6.30 -2.69
CA GLU A 171 15.46 5.84 -1.33
C GLU A 171 16.19 6.60 -0.22
N HIS A 172 17.20 7.42 -0.55
CA HIS A 172 18.07 8.10 0.40
C HIS A 172 18.08 9.63 0.20
N PRO A 173 16.94 10.31 0.43
CA PRO A 173 16.83 11.76 0.33
C PRO A 173 17.85 12.48 1.22
N LEU A 174 18.30 13.64 0.74
CA LEU A 174 19.30 14.47 1.41
C LEU A 174 18.66 15.76 1.93
N GLN A 175 19.21 16.30 3.01
CA GLN A 175 18.91 17.64 3.49
C GLN A 175 19.98 18.61 3.00
N GLN A 176 19.56 19.71 2.38
CA GLN A 176 20.41 20.84 2.03
C GLN A 176 20.73 21.68 3.26
N LEU A 177 22.02 21.89 3.52
CA LEU A 177 22.52 22.72 4.60
C LEU A 177 23.05 24.05 4.06
N ARG A 178 23.26 25.01 4.96
CA ARG A 178 23.93 26.28 4.63
C ARG A 178 25.31 26.01 4.04
N GLY A 179 25.71 26.81 3.05
CA GLY A 179 26.99 26.68 2.36
C GLY A 179 27.05 25.54 1.34
N GLY A 180 25.90 25.05 0.86
CA GLY A 180 25.84 24.04 -0.22
C GLY A 180 26.18 22.62 0.21
N ARG A 181 26.40 22.37 1.50
CA ARG A 181 26.62 21.03 2.05
C ARG A 181 25.32 20.24 2.07
N THR A 182 25.43 18.93 2.01
CA THR A 182 24.30 18.00 2.16
C THR A 182 24.59 16.97 3.25
N ARG A 183 23.53 16.38 3.80
CA ARG A 183 23.58 15.21 4.69
C ARG A 183 22.37 14.31 4.45
N PRO A 184 22.37 13.04 4.89
CA PRO A 184 21.15 12.23 4.94
C PRO A 184 20.03 12.95 5.68
N TYR A 185 18.79 12.80 5.22
CA TYR A 185 17.67 13.44 5.88
C TYR A 185 17.50 12.94 7.34
N PRO A 186 17.21 13.81 8.32
CA PRO A 186 17.18 13.39 9.73
C PRO A 186 16.09 12.37 10.06
N GLU A 187 16.27 11.64 11.18
CA GLU A 187 15.24 10.75 11.71
C GLU A 187 14.05 11.53 12.30
N ARG A 188 12.91 10.86 12.48
CA ARG A 188 11.70 11.44 13.08
C ARG A 188 11.96 12.24 14.35
N ALA A 189 12.78 11.74 15.27
CA ALA A 189 13.05 12.43 16.54
C ALA A 189 13.68 13.81 16.31
N ASP A 190 14.68 13.90 15.43
CA ASP A 190 15.34 15.17 15.10
C ASP A 190 14.41 16.11 14.35
N ILE A 191 13.61 15.59 13.39
CA ILE A 191 12.62 16.37 12.64
C ILE A 191 11.58 16.99 13.60
N THR A 192 11.02 16.16 14.48
CA THR A 192 9.97 16.60 15.41
C THR A 192 10.49 17.58 16.45
N ASN A 193 11.74 17.44 16.89
CA ASN A 193 12.39 18.39 17.81
C ASN A 193 12.70 19.73 17.13
N ALA A 194 13.13 19.71 15.87
CA ALA A 194 13.39 20.93 15.10
C ALA A 194 12.11 21.68 14.71
N GLY A 195 10.97 20.99 14.70
CA GLY A 195 9.69 21.51 14.25
C GLY A 195 9.53 21.39 12.73
N VAL A 196 8.26 21.34 12.30
CA VAL A 196 7.89 21.22 10.88
C VAL A 196 6.86 22.28 10.53
N ARG A 197 6.88 22.71 9.27
CA ARG A 197 5.76 23.48 8.71
C ARG A 197 4.55 22.56 8.63
N ALA A 198 3.44 22.97 9.23
CA ALA A 198 2.20 22.21 9.21
C ALA A 198 1.32 22.63 8.01
N ILE A 199 0.66 21.67 7.36
CA ILE A 199 -0.49 21.97 6.47
C ILE A 199 -1.81 21.98 7.26
N ALA A 200 -1.85 21.27 8.39
CA ALA A 200 -2.96 21.21 9.34
C ALA A 200 -2.43 20.60 10.65
N TYR A 201 -3.27 20.52 11.67
CA TYR A 201 -3.00 19.83 12.92
C TYR A 201 -4.04 18.76 13.15
N ALA A 202 -3.64 17.57 13.57
CA ALA A 202 -4.54 16.48 13.88
C ALA A 202 -4.13 15.78 15.19
N HIS A 203 -4.87 14.74 15.57
CA HIS A 203 -4.47 13.91 16.69
C HIS A 203 -3.13 13.22 16.41
N PRO A 204 -2.20 13.06 17.39
CA PRO A 204 -0.92 12.40 17.15
C PRO A 204 -1.03 11.00 16.53
N ALA A 205 -2.00 10.20 16.99
CA ALA A 205 -2.29 8.89 16.40
C ALA A 205 -2.70 9.03 14.93
N ASP A 206 -3.59 9.97 14.62
CA ASP A 206 -4.13 10.17 13.28
C ASP A 206 -3.02 10.59 12.30
N VAL A 207 -2.13 11.51 12.70
CA VAL A 207 -0.95 11.87 11.89
C VAL A 207 -0.01 10.69 11.71
N PHE A 208 0.22 9.88 12.76
CA PHE A 208 1.07 8.70 12.67
C PHE A 208 0.53 7.67 11.67
N PHE A 209 -0.78 7.39 11.71
CA PHE A 209 -1.42 6.47 10.76
C PHE A 209 -1.49 7.06 9.36
N LEU A 210 -1.75 8.37 9.22
CA LEU A 210 -1.67 9.07 7.94
C LEU A 210 -0.29 8.89 7.28
N GLN A 211 0.80 8.95 8.06
CA GLN A 211 2.16 8.68 7.56
C GLN A 211 2.41 7.21 7.18
N ILE A 212 1.66 6.26 7.75
CA ILE A 212 1.73 4.85 7.35
C ILE A 212 0.95 4.62 6.05
N GLN A 213 -0.26 5.19 5.95
CA GLN A 213 -1.15 5.03 4.80
C GLN A 213 -0.68 5.85 3.58
N GLY A 214 0.05 6.93 3.79
CA GLY A 214 0.59 7.79 2.73
C GLY A 214 -0.39 8.82 2.18
N SER A 215 -1.70 8.64 2.38
CA SER A 215 -2.70 9.66 2.08
C SER A 215 -3.89 9.61 3.03
N GLY A 216 -4.66 10.70 3.07
CA GLY A 216 -5.91 10.76 3.84
C GLY A 216 -6.63 12.09 3.68
N ARG A 217 -7.92 12.08 4.02
CA ARG A 217 -8.79 13.24 3.97
C ARG A 217 -8.88 13.89 5.34
N LEU A 218 -8.45 15.13 5.43
CA LEU A 218 -8.56 15.98 6.61
C LEU A 218 -9.91 16.68 6.62
N VAL A 219 -10.64 16.57 7.73
CA VAL A 219 -11.98 17.16 7.92
C VAL A 219 -11.90 18.23 9.01
N PHE A 220 -12.25 19.46 8.66
CA PHE A 220 -12.19 20.61 9.56
C PHE A 220 -13.56 20.87 10.24
N PRO A 221 -13.59 21.63 11.36
CA PRO A 221 -14.82 21.86 12.12
C PRO A 221 -15.94 22.56 11.34
N ASP A 222 -15.60 23.34 10.31
CA ASP A 222 -16.54 24.03 9.43
C ASP A 222 -17.12 23.11 8.33
N GLY A 223 -16.73 21.83 8.32
CA GLY A 223 -17.12 20.87 7.30
C GLY A 223 -16.25 20.93 6.03
N SER A 224 -15.33 21.88 5.94
CA SER A 224 -14.36 21.90 4.84
C SER A 224 -13.39 20.73 4.94
N THR A 225 -12.84 20.35 3.79
CA THR A 225 -12.03 19.16 3.62
C THR A 225 -10.78 19.49 2.81
N MET A 226 -9.71 18.73 3.08
CA MET A 226 -8.46 18.81 2.34
C MET A 226 -7.83 17.43 2.26
N ARG A 227 -7.19 17.08 1.14
CA ARG A 227 -6.40 15.85 1.05
C ARG A 227 -4.97 16.11 1.44
N ALA A 228 -4.44 15.28 2.33
CA ALA A 228 -3.01 15.15 2.56
C ALA A 228 -2.51 14.02 1.66
N VAL A 229 -1.72 14.36 0.64
CA VAL A 229 -1.15 13.39 -0.32
C VAL A 229 0.35 13.26 -0.08
N TYR A 230 0.86 12.02 -0.15
CA TYR A 230 2.28 11.73 -0.05
C TYR A 230 3.11 12.65 -0.96
N ALA A 231 4.13 13.30 -0.39
CA ALA A 231 5.06 14.14 -1.15
C ALA A 231 6.49 13.61 -1.10
N ALA A 232 6.96 13.20 0.07
CA ALA A 232 8.29 12.61 0.25
C ALA A 232 8.36 11.83 1.58
N ASN A 233 9.42 11.05 1.76
CA ASN A 233 9.79 10.48 3.05
C ASN A 233 11.25 10.85 3.38
N ASN A 234 11.72 10.58 4.60
CA ASN A 234 13.10 10.89 5.03
C ASN A 234 14.13 9.78 4.76
N GLY A 235 13.78 8.71 4.05
CA GLY A 235 14.69 7.62 3.67
C GLY A 235 14.96 6.57 4.75
N HIS A 236 14.43 6.75 5.97
CA HIS A 236 14.65 5.81 7.05
C HIS A 236 13.70 4.62 6.98
N ALA A 237 14.19 3.45 7.41
CA ALA A 237 13.41 2.23 7.47
C ALA A 237 12.26 2.36 8.48
N PHE A 238 11.10 1.79 8.12
CA PHE A 238 9.96 1.72 9.04
C PHE A 238 10.27 0.80 10.23
N LYS A 239 9.93 1.25 11.45
CA LYS A 239 9.89 0.39 12.64
C LYS A 239 8.51 0.48 13.27
N SER A 240 7.95 -0.67 13.65
CA SER A 240 6.58 -0.74 14.18
C SER A 240 6.50 -0.20 15.62
N THR A 241 5.88 0.97 15.78
CA THR A 241 5.51 1.52 17.10
C THR A 241 4.58 0.57 17.86
N ALA A 242 3.65 -0.11 17.18
CA ALA A 242 2.76 -1.08 17.80
C ALA A 242 3.54 -2.25 18.44
N ASN A 243 4.53 -2.79 17.72
CA ASN A 243 5.37 -3.87 18.25
C ASN A 243 6.18 -3.41 19.47
N TRP A 244 6.72 -2.20 19.43
CA TRP A 244 7.43 -1.63 20.57
C TRP A 244 6.51 -1.43 21.79
N LEU A 245 5.28 -0.97 21.59
CA LEU A 245 4.28 -0.84 22.66
C LEU A 245 3.95 -2.20 23.28
N ILE A 246 3.80 -3.26 22.47
CA ILE A 246 3.59 -4.63 22.95
C ILE A 246 4.80 -5.14 23.73
N GLN A 247 5.99 -5.05 23.15
CA GLN A 247 7.24 -5.56 23.76
C GLN A 247 7.57 -4.87 25.08
N THR A 248 7.13 -3.63 25.26
CA THR A 248 7.33 -2.87 26.49
C THR A 248 6.14 -2.92 27.46
N GLY A 249 5.15 -3.79 27.21
CA GLY A 249 4.01 -4.02 28.10
C GLY A 249 3.00 -2.85 28.18
N ARG A 250 3.02 -1.93 27.21
CA ARG A 250 2.16 -0.73 27.19
C ARG A 250 0.77 -0.99 26.60
N ILE A 251 0.68 -1.95 25.68
CA ILE A 251 -0.57 -2.45 25.10
C ILE A 251 -0.49 -3.97 24.94
N SER A 252 -1.63 -4.65 24.92
CA SER A 252 -1.75 -6.05 24.51
C SER A 252 -1.74 -6.20 22.98
N ARG A 253 -1.60 -7.43 22.49
CA ARG A 253 -1.72 -7.71 21.03
C ARG A 253 -3.10 -7.35 20.48
N GLY A 254 -4.17 -7.53 21.26
CA GLY A 254 -5.53 -7.17 20.85
C GLY A 254 -5.74 -5.66 20.74
N GLU A 255 -4.96 -4.87 21.48
CA GLU A 255 -4.97 -3.41 21.42
C GLU A 255 -4.06 -2.84 20.31
N ALA A 256 -3.36 -3.68 19.55
CA ALA A 256 -2.47 -3.28 18.45
C ALA A 256 -3.25 -2.86 17.18
N THR A 257 -4.33 -2.12 17.38
CA THR A 257 -5.21 -1.55 16.36
C THR A 257 -5.07 -0.03 16.37
N MET A 258 -5.57 0.65 15.33
CA MET A 258 -5.58 2.11 15.30
C MET A 258 -6.29 2.71 16.51
N GLN A 259 -7.44 2.14 16.88
CA GLN A 259 -8.25 2.58 18.00
C GLN A 259 -7.55 2.32 19.35
N GLY A 260 -6.96 1.13 19.52
CA GLY A 260 -6.24 0.77 20.75
C GLY A 260 -4.99 1.64 20.97
N ILE A 261 -4.24 1.92 19.90
CA ILE A 261 -3.07 2.79 19.96
C ILE A 261 -3.48 4.24 20.22
N ARG A 262 -4.56 4.74 19.59
CA ARG A 262 -5.10 6.08 19.87
C ARG A 262 -5.50 6.21 21.33
N ALA A 263 -6.29 5.27 21.84
CA ALA A 263 -6.68 5.22 23.25
C ALA A 263 -5.46 5.12 24.18
N TRP A 264 -4.35 4.52 23.73
CA TRP A 264 -3.09 4.50 24.48
C TRP A 264 -2.40 5.86 24.51
N MET A 265 -2.36 6.57 23.39
CA MET A 265 -1.80 7.92 23.32
C MET A 265 -2.59 8.91 24.19
N ASP A 266 -3.93 8.81 24.16
CA ASP A 266 -4.82 9.64 24.97
C ASP A 266 -4.53 9.53 26.48
N ARG A 267 -4.30 8.30 26.97
CA ARG A 267 -3.99 8.03 28.39
C ARG A 267 -2.51 8.26 28.75
N ALA A 268 -1.58 8.10 27.81
CA ALA A 268 -0.15 8.20 28.06
C ALA A 268 0.37 9.65 28.12
N GLY A 269 -0.36 10.58 27.51
CA GLY A 269 0.00 11.99 27.44
C GLY A 269 1.10 12.30 26.39
N PRO A 270 1.44 13.59 26.20
CA PRO A 270 2.23 14.03 25.05
C PRO A 270 3.66 13.47 25.02
N ALA A 271 4.33 13.39 26.17
CA ALA A 271 5.72 12.95 26.26
C ALA A 271 5.90 11.47 25.87
N GLU A 272 5.11 10.57 26.47
CA GLU A 272 5.17 9.14 26.13
C GLU A 272 4.65 8.88 24.72
N THR A 273 3.61 9.59 24.27
CA THR A 273 3.13 9.52 22.87
C THR A 273 4.26 9.84 21.89
N ARG A 274 4.97 10.96 22.12
CA ARG A 274 6.11 11.35 21.27
C ARG A 274 7.23 10.32 21.31
N ARG A 275 7.56 9.79 22.50
CA ARG A 275 8.56 8.73 22.67
C ARG A 275 8.20 7.47 21.87
N ALA A 276 6.93 7.06 21.88
CA ALA A 276 6.45 5.91 21.13
C ALA A 276 6.48 6.14 19.61
N MET A 277 6.05 7.31 19.14
CA MET A 277 6.13 7.67 17.72
C MET A 277 7.58 7.68 17.24
N ASN A 278 8.50 8.23 18.05
CA ASN A 278 9.94 8.32 17.74
C ASN A 278 10.65 6.97 17.65
N GLN A 279 10.02 5.85 18.04
CA GLN A 279 10.56 4.51 17.78
C GLN A 279 10.56 4.16 16.28
N ASN A 280 9.72 4.82 15.50
CA ASN A 280 9.72 4.75 14.05
C ASN A 280 10.55 5.90 13.46
N PRO A 281 11.80 5.69 13.02
CA PRO A 281 12.64 6.76 12.50
C PRO A 281 12.13 7.29 11.16
N ARG A 282 11.33 6.49 10.43
CA ARG A 282 10.68 6.89 9.18
C ARG A 282 9.71 8.03 9.42
N PHE A 283 9.77 9.05 8.57
CA PHE A 283 8.91 10.23 8.58
C PHE A 283 8.42 10.53 7.17
N VAL A 284 7.13 10.86 7.02
CA VAL A 284 6.49 11.14 5.72
C VAL A 284 5.98 12.58 5.71
N PHE A 285 6.24 13.27 4.61
CA PHE A 285 5.80 14.63 4.33
C PHE A 285 4.68 14.64 3.30
N PHE A 286 3.78 15.61 3.41
CA PHE A 286 2.59 15.72 2.59
C PHE A 286 2.52 17.01 1.80
N LYS A 287 1.78 16.93 0.70
CA LYS A 287 1.25 18.09 -0.03
C LYS A 287 -0.25 18.19 0.27
N ALA A 288 -0.70 19.40 0.56
CA ALA A 288 -2.11 19.74 0.62
C ALA A 288 -2.69 19.79 -0.80
N MET A 289 -3.79 19.09 -1.02
CA MET A 289 -4.56 19.12 -2.26
C MET A 289 -6.02 19.45 -1.94
N PRO A 290 -6.73 20.20 -2.81
CA PRO A 290 -8.18 20.33 -2.71
C PRO A 290 -8.85 18.95 -2.68
N GLU A 291 -10.02 18.83 -2.03
CA GLU A 291 -10.76 17.56 -2.02
C GLU A 291 -11.14 17.08 -3.42
N GLY A 292 -11.49 18.00 -4.32
CA GLY A 292 -12.09 17.64 -5.61
C GLY A 292 -13.50 17.10 -5.41
N ASP A 293 -13.86 16.05 -6.14
CA ASP A 293 -15.14 15.35 -5.96
C ASP A 293 -15.11 14.51 -4.66
N PRO A 294 -16.02 14.77 -3.69
CA PRO A 294 -16.07 14.02 -2.44
C PRO A 294 -16.32 12.51 -2.61
N ALA A 295 -16.96 12.10 -3.71
CA ALA A 295 -17.24 10.69 -4.01
C ALA A 295 -16.00 9.90 -4.44
N LEU A 296 -14.90 10.58 -4.77
CA LEU A 296 -13.68 9.97 -5.27
C LEU A 296 -12.60 9.83 -4.20
N GLY A 297 -11.79 8.80 -4.34
CA GLY A 297 -10.53 8.59 -3.63
C GLY A 297 -9.41 9.49 -4.17
N PRO A 298 -8.21 9.38 -3.56
CA PRO A 298 -7.05 10.18 -3.97
C PRO A 298 -6.61 9.78 -5.38
N ASP A 299 -5.71 10.56 -5.97
CA ASP A 299 -5.07 10.14 -7.22
C ASP A 299 -4.22 8.88 -6.96
N GLY A 300 -4.49 7.80 -7.71
CA GLY A 300 -3.65 6.61 -7.70
C GLY A 300 -2.35 6.80 -8.48
N ALA A 301 -1.52 5.76 -8.57
CA ALA A 301 -0.26 5.77 -9.31
C ALA A 301 -0.41 6.14 -10.80
N GLN A 302 -1.59 5.96 -11.40
CA GLN A 302 -1.86 6.40 -12.78
C GLN A 302 -2.03 7.94 -12.90
N GLY A 303 -2.19 8.63 -11.77
CA GLY A 303 -2.45 10.08 -11.71
C GLY A 303 -3.90 10.44 -12.04
N VAL A 304 -4.84 9.58 -11.66
CA VAL A 304 -6.29 9.83 -11.76
C VAL A 304 -6.97 9.47 -10.44
N PRO A 305 -8.08 10.15 -10.06
CA PRO A 305 -8.78 9.85 -8.82
C PRO A 305 -9.36 8.44 -8.82
N LEU A 306 -9.23 7.75 -7.69
CA LEU A 306 -9.73 6.39 -7.51
C LEU A 306 -11.25 6.37 -7.28
N THR A 307 -11.93 5.39 -7.86
CA THR A 307 -13.37 5.14 -7.69
C THR A 307 -13.58 3.96 -6.75
N ALA A 308 -14.41 4.13 -5.72
CA ALA A 308 -14.74 3.07 -4.78
C ALA A 308 -15.30 1.84 -5.51
N LEU A 309 -14.71 0.67 -5.29
CA LEU A 309 -15.01 -0.61 -5.95
C LEU A 309 -14.90 -0.60 -7.49
N GLY A 310 -14.42 0.49 -8.10
CA GLY A 310 -14.09 0.61 -9.52
C GLY A 310 -12.59 0.65 -9.79
N SER A 311 -11.77 0.90 -8.77
CA SER A 311 -10.31 0.96 -8.88
C SER A 311 -9.61 -0.09 -8.03
N MET A 312 -8.45 -0.55 -8.50
CA MET A 312 -7.58 -1.45 -7.75
C MET A 312 -6.10 -1.11 -7.93
N ALA A 313 -5.30 -1.50 -6.94
CA ALA A 313 -3.84 -1.49 -7.03
C ALA A 313 -3.32 -2.84 -7.56
N VAL A 314 -2.31 -2.78 -8.42
CA VAL A 314 -1.70 -3.97 -9.05
C VAL A 314 -0.17 -3.92 -9.00
N ASP A 315 0.48 -5.04 -9.32
CA ASP A 315 1.92 -5.09 -9.57
C ASP A 315 2.24 -4.49 -10.95
N THR A 316 2.74 -3.27 -10.98
CA THR A 316 3.04 -2.53 -12.22
C THR A 316 4.22 -3.10 -13.03
N SER A 317 4.99 -4.04 -12.46
CA SER A 317 5.99 -4.79 -13.20
C SER A 317 5.36 -5.85 -14.12
N LEU A 318 4.13 -6.27 -13.84
CA LEU A 318 3.39 -7.29 -14.58
C LEU A 318 2.16 -6.73 -15.28
N HIS A 319 1.50 -5.74 -14.69
CA HIS A 319 0.22 -5.21 -15.12
C HIS A 319 0.25 -3.72 -15.44
N PRO A 320 -0.10 -3.31 -16.67
CA PRO A 320 -0.24 -1.90 -17.04
C PRO A 320 -1.40 -1.23 -16.31
N LEU A 321 -1.20 0.04 -15.95
CA LEU A 321 -2.29 0.86 -15.41
C LEU A 321 -3.27 1.27 -16.53
N GLY A 322 -4.55 1.35 -16.16
CA GLY A 322 -5.70 1.66 -16.99
C GLY A 322 -6.40 0.46 -17.63
N VAL A 323 -5.85 -0.76 -17.44
CA VAL A 323 -6.44 -2.00 -17.94
C VAL A 323 -7.64 -2.41 -17.06
N PRO A 324 -8.82 -2.72 -17.64
CA PRO A 324 -9.92 -3.33 -16.92
C PRO A 324 -9.62 -4.78 -16.54
N MET A 325 -10.02 -5.15 -15.33
CA MET A 325 -9.72 -6.40 -14.67
C MET A 325 -10.97 -6.95 -13.99
N PHE A 326 -11.40 -8.12 -14.41
CA PHE A 326 -12.49 -8.83 -13.77
C PHE A 326 -11.94 -9.75 -12.68
N ILE A 327 -12.53 -9.72 -11.50
CA ILE A 327 -12.10 -10.48 -10.33
C ILE A 327 -13.25 -11.35 -9.84
N GLN A 328 -12.93 -12.59 -9.48
CA GLN A 328 -13.80 -13.44 -8.67
C GLN A 328 -13.08 -13.76 -7.36
N THR A 329 -13.69 -13.44 -6.22
CA THR A 329 -13.16 -13.77 -4.88
C THR A 329 -14.29 -13.98 -3.88
N SER A 330 -13.97 -14.41 -2.65
CA SER A 330 -14.94 -14.54 -1.57
C SER A 330 -14.37 -13.94 -0.29
N SER A 331 -14.96 -12.85 0.20
CA SER A 331 -14.42 -12.12 1.34
C SER A 331 -15.48 -11.41 2.17
N PRO A 332 -15.42 -11.44 3.52
CA PRO A 332 -16.41 -10.77 4.37
C PRO A 332 -16.59 -9.28 4.06
N GLY A 333 -15.51 -8.56 3.74
CA GLY A 333 -15.57 -7.12 3.42
C GLY A 333 -16.33 -6.81 2.12
N LEU A 334 -16.47 -7.80 1.25
CA LEU A 334 -17.20 -7.74 -0.01
C LEU A 334 -18.61 -8.34 0.10
N GLY A 335 -19.00 -8.86 1.27
CA GLY A 335 -20.30 -9.51 1.49
C GLY A 335 -20.31 -11.01 1.20
N GLY A 336 -19.14 -11.66 1.14
CA GLY A 336 -19.01 -13.08 0.79
C GLY A 336 -18.52 -13.25 -0.64
N ASP A 337 -19.16 -14.14 -1.40
CA ASP A 337 -18.84 -14.38 -2.80
C ASP A 337 -19.08 -13.11 -3.63
N TRP A 338 -18.04 -12.66 -4.32
CA TRP A 338 -18.04 -11.39 -5.00
C TRP A 338 -17.36 -11.49 -6.36
N LYS A 339 -17.97 -10.80 -7.33
CA LYS A 339 -17.43 -10.60 -8.67
C LYS A 339 -17.51 -9.12 -9.01
N GLY A 340 -16.50 -8.62 -9.69
CA GLY A 340 -16.49 -7.22 -10.10
C GLY A 340 -15.50 -6.94 -11.21
N LEU A 341 -15.84 -5.96 -12.03
CA LEU A 341 -14.91 -5.33 -12.96
C LEU A 341 -14.29 -4.12 -12.28
N LEU A 342 -12.96 -4.06 -12.20
CA LEU A 342 -12.21 -2.91 -11.68
C LEU A 342 -11.16 -2.47 -12.68
N ILE A 343 -10.62 -1.28 -12.49
CA ILE A 343 -9.57 -0.72 -13.34
C ILE A 343 -8.27 -0.64 -12.54
N ALA A 344 -7.17 -1.11 -13.13
CA ALA A 344 -5.85 -1.00 -12.54
C ALA A 344 -5.37 0.46 -12.53
N GLN A 345 -5.60 1.21 -11.45
CA GLN A 345 -5.31 2.65 -11.41
C GLN A 345 -4.25 3.03 -10.37
N ASP A 346 -3.82 2.05 -9.58
CA ASP A 346 -2.85 2.25 -8.51
C ASP A 346 -1.82 1.13 -8.40
N THR A 347 -0.84 1.30 -7.52
CA THR A 347 0.16 0.28 -7.19
C THR A 347 0.59 0.40 -5.73
N GLY A 348 1.20 -0.65 -5.18
CA GLY A 348 1.73 -0.63 -3.82
C GLY A 348 2.93 -1.54 -3.65
N GLY A 349 3.85 -1.16 -2.75
CA GLY A 349 5.08 -1.94 -2.52
C GLY A 349 4.83 -3.38 -2.10
N ALA A 350 3.73 -3.64 -1.38
CA ALA A 350 3.30 -4.98 -0.96
C ALA A 350 2.39 -5.71 -1.98
N ILE A 351 2.07 -5.06 -3.10
CA ILE A 351 1.21 -5.61 -4.15
C ILE A 351 2.13 -6.19 -5.23
N LYS A 352 2.49 -7.47 -5.05
CA LYS A 352 3.41 -8.22 -5.91
C LYS A 352 2.81 -9.54 -6.36
N GLY A 353 2.97 -9.86 -7.64
CA GLY A 353 2.50 -11.11 -8.24
C GLY A 353 1.44 -10.93 -9.34
N ALA A 354 1.28 -11.98 -10.14
CA ALA A 354 0.40 -12.01 -11.32
C ALA A 354 -1.10 -11.97 -10.96
N VAL A 355 -1.52 -12.70 -9.92
CA VAL A 355 -2.91 -12.74 -9.45
C VAL A 355 -2.98 -12.08 -8.07
N ARG A 356 -2.46 -10.84 -7.98
CA ARG A 356 -2.42 -10.03 -6.76
C ARG A 356 -3.05 -8.67 -7.01
N GLY A 357 -4.04 -8.31 -6.20
CA GLY A 357 -4.68 -6.99 -6.27
C GLY A 357 -5.12 -6.44 -4.92
N ASP A 358 -5.12 -5.12 -4.77
CA ASP A 358 -5.72 -4.42 -3.62
C ASP A 358 -6.93 -3.64 -4.09
N ILE A 359 -8.12 -3.95 -3.57
CA ILE A 359 -9.38 -3.33 -3.99
C ILE A 359 -9.58 -2.03 -3.21
N PHE A 360 -9.88 -0.93 -3.91
CA PHE A 360 -10.16 0.34 -3.26
C PHE A 360 -11.62 0.38 -2.76
N PHE A 361 -11.83 0.46 -1.45
CA PHE A 361 -13.16 0.46 -0.83
C PHE A 361 -13.82 1.85 -0.76
N GLY A 362 -13.11 2.91 -1.13
CA GLY A 362 -13.57 4.29 -0.99
C GLY A 362 -12.95 4.99 0.21
N THR A 363 -13.68 5.98 0.74
CA THR A 363 -13.18 6.86 1.80
C THR A 363 -13.94 6.68 3.11
N GLY A 364 -13.22 6.77 4.22
CA GLY A 364 -13.78 6.86 5.56
C GLY A 364 -13.93 5.54 6.32
N PRO A 365 -14.55 5.58 7.52
CA PRO A 365 -14.50 4.48 8.47
C PRO A 365 -15.16 3.18 7.98
N GLU A 366 -16.27 3.27 7.26
CA GLU A 366 -16.97 2.08 6.73
C GLU A 366 -16.16 1.40 5.63
N ALA A 367 -15.54 2.18 4.74
CA ALA A 367 -14.60 1.66 3.76
C ALA A 367 -13.41 0.95 4.45
N GLY A 368 -12.88 1.55 5.52
CA GLY A 368 -11.79 0.97 6.31
C GLY A 368 -12.15 -0.33 7.02
N LYS A 369 -13.37 -0.44 7.60
CA LYS A 369 -13.85 -1.68 8.21
C LYS A 369 -13.94 -2.81 7.19
N ARG A 370 -14.50 -2.53 6.01
CA ARG A 370 -14.64 -3.52 4.93
C ARG A 370 -13.28 -3.92 4.38
N ALA A 371 -12.43 -2.95 4.06
CA ALA A 371 -11.07 -3.18 3.57
C ALA A 371 -10.24 -4.04 4.55
N GLY A 372 -10.31 -3.73 5.85
CA GLY A 372 -9.52 -4.42 6.88
C GLY A 372 -9.85 -5.90 7.08
N VAL A 373 -11.02 -6.36 6.61
CA VAL A 373 -11.41 -7.78 6.64
C VAL A 373 -11.36 -8.42 5.25
N THR A 374 -10.88 -7.71 4.23
CA THR A 374 -10.69 -8.25 2.88
C THR A 374 -9.29 -8.82 2.72
N ASN A 375 -9.21 -10.15 2.69
CA ASN A 375 -7.97 -10.88 2.47
C ASN A 375 -8.30 -12.32 2.04
N SER A 376 -8.39 -12.55 0.74
CA SER A 376 -8.88 -13.81 0.19
C SER A 376 -8.17 -14.19 -1.12
N PRO A 377 -8.01 -15.49 -1.44
CA PRO A 377 -7.60 -15.91 -2.78
C PRO A 377 -8.71 -15.61 -3.80
N GLY A 378 -8.39 -15.72 -5.10
CA GLY A 378 -9.37 -15.50 -6.16
C GLY A 378 -8.80 -15.70 -7.56
N ARG A 379 -9.62 -15.40 -8.56
CA ARG A 379 -9.27 -15.46 -9.99
C ARG A 379 -9.28 -14.07 -10.59
N LEU A 380 -8.47 -13.87 -11.63
CA LEU A 380 -8.28 -12.59 -12.32
C LEU A 380 -8.36 -12.80 -13.82
N TRP A 381 -9.10 -11.92 -14.49
CA TRP A 381 -9.09 -11.79 -15.94
C TRP A 381 -8.74 -10.36 -16.31
N ILE A 382 -7.93 -10.17 -17.34
CA ILE A 382 -7.68 -8.86 -17.95
C ILE A 382 -8.57 -8.69 -19.17
N PHE A 383 -9.02 -7.48 -19.44
CA PHE A 383 -9.79 -7.16 -20.63
C PHE A 383 -8.89 -6.38 -21.58
N LEU A 384 -8.62 -6.96 -22.75
CA LEU A 384 -7.79 -6.33 -23.78
C LEU A 384 -8.62 -5.91 -24.99
N PRO A 385 -8.32 -4.75 -25.60
CA PRO A 385 -8.94 -4.39 -26.86
C PRO A 385 -8.83 -5.56 -27.84
N ARG A 386 -9.91 -5.91 -28.52
CA ARG A 386 -9.97 -7.09 -29.43
C ARG A 386 -8.75 -7.21 -30.35
N PRO A 387 -8.30 -6.15 -31.06
CA PRO A 387 -7.13 -6.25 -31.92
C PRO A 387 -5.82 -6.58 -31.17
N VAL A 388 -5.68 -6.13 -29.92
CA VAL A 388 -4.52 -6.46 -29.08
C VAL A 388 -4.58 -7.93 -28.68
N ALA A 389 -5.72 -8.38 -28.18
CA ALA A 389 -5.92 -9.77 -27.78
C ALA A 389 -5.72 -10.76 -28.94
N GLU A 390 -6.19 -10.42 -30.13
CA GLU A 390 -6.00 -11.24 -31.35
C GLU A 390 -4.53 -11.35 -31.75
N ARG A 391 -3.77 -10.23 -31.71
CA ARG A 391 -2.32 -10.26 -31.93
C ARG A 391 -1.62 -11.15 -30.91
N MET A 392 -2.00 -11.04 -29.63
CA MET A 392 -1.44 -11.86 -28.56
C MET A 392 -1.72 -13.35 -28.75
N ARG A 393 -2.92 -13.72 -29.24
CA ARG A 393 -3.25 -15.11 -29.61
C ARG A 393 -2.38 -15.62 -30.75
N ALA A 394 -2.14 -14.80 -31.77
CA ALA A 394 -1.35 -15.18 -32.94
C ALA A 394 0.15 -15.33 -32.62
N GLU A 395 0.70 -14.46 -31.77
CA GLU A 395 2.11 -14.47 -31.36
C GLU A 395 2.40 -15.47 -30.21
N GLY A 396 1.35 -15.98 -29.57
CA GLY A 396 1.40 -16.88 -28.43
C GLY A 396 1.66 -16.14 -27.12
N TYR A 397 0.76 -16.30 -26.15
CA TYR A 397 0.83 -15.58 -24.87
C TYR A 397 2.13 -15.77 -24.07
N ALA A 398 2.86 -16.88 -24.28
CA ALA A 398 4.12 -17.14 -23.62
C ALA A 398 5.31 -16.34 -24.19
N SER A 399 5.16 -15.73 -25.38
CA SER A 399 6.20 -14.95 -26.05
C SER A 399 6.15 -13.45 -25.73
N LEU A 400 5.18 -13.03 -24.91
CA LEU A 400 4.94 -11.62 -24.63
C LEU A 400 6.17 -10.97 -23.99
N PRO A 401 6.62 -9.82 -24.52
CA PRO A 401 7.70 -9.08 -23.89
C PRO A 401 7.21 -8.53 -22.55
N PHE A 402 7.98 -8.80 -21.50
CA PHE A 402 7.93 -8.03 -20.26
C PHE A 402 9.33 -7.48 -20.04
N ALA A 403 9.44 -6.18 -19.81
CA ALA A 403 10.75 -5.63 -19.53
C ALA A 403 11.17 -6.06 -18.12
N PRO A 404 12.41 -6.52 -17.92
CA PRO A 404 12.94 -6.61 -16.56
C PRO A 404 12.84 -5.23 -15.93
N ALA A 405 12.38 -5.16 -14.67
CA ALA A 405 12.32 -3.91 -13.91
C ALA A 405 13.64 -3.16 -14.07
N ALA A 406 13.57 -1.85 -14.36
CA ALA A 406 14.75 -1.00 -14.35
C ALA A 406 15.43 -1.13 -12.96
N PRO A 407 16.77 -1.22 -12.92
CA PRO A 407 17.52 -1.52 -11.70
C PRO A 407 17.32 -0.50 -10.58
#